data_AF-A0A7S1YH12-F1
#
_entry.id   AF-A0A7S1YH12-F1
#
_cell.length_a   1.000
_cell.length_b   1.000
_cell.length_c   1.000
_cell.angle_alpha   90.00
_cell.angle_beta   90.00
_cell.angle_gamma   90.00
#
_symmetry.space_group_name_H-M   'P 1'
#
loop_
_entity.id
_entity.type
_entity.pdbx_description
1 polymer ?
#
loop_
_entity_poly.entity_id
_entity_poly.type
_entity_poly.pdbx_seq_one_letter_code
_entity_poly.pdbx_strand_id
1 'polypeptide(L)'
;MKHSHIYSFLHLPHFKKFRSAANISLDDATSCYSKDTRPALQTPHSNTRMQPLIWKLATSRHYKFLKDIVTLDVSWEEKMPVAIWRGQLTGSRDFYDKRLGDMENCNNMPRCRVVYELDNSTLVDAKLTTTRNRLPNELNNVSLVVQKTPIKQLLRYKAIIMLEGNDVASGLKWALLSQSVVLMPVPKHTSWAMEELLVPYVHYVPLKDDLSDVEQQMQWVLDNEDTAWKISQRSTLWMEDLCYHPDAVKDDTLVKEELLRRYAKHFRIIEDETEEATGSTTEIKKKKTM
;
A
#
# COMPACT_ATOMS: atom_id res chain seq x y z
N MET A 1 -16.66 -4.35 23.56
CA MET A 1 -17.64 -4.00 22.51
C MET A 1 -18.04 -5.31 21.84
N LYS A 2 -19.34 -5.58 21.64
CA LYS A 2 -19.77 -6.79 20.92
C LYS A 2 -19.18 -6.70 19.51
N HIS A 3 -18.22 -7.56 19.21
CA HIS A 3 -17.64 -7.66 17.87
C HIS A 3 -18.78 -7.93 16.87
N SER A 4 -18.71 -7.22 15.75
CA SER A 4 -19.65 -7.15 14.64
C SER A 4 -20.48 -8.43 14.44
N HIS A 5 -21.81 -8.27 14.42
CA HIS A 5 -22.81 -9.32 14.21
C HIS A 5 -22.76 -9.92 12.78
N ILE A 6 -21.82 -9.49 11.94
CA ILE A 6 -21.80 -9.77 10.50
C ILE A 6 -21.14 -11.12 10.17
N TYR A 7 -20.39 -11.75 11.08
CA TYR A 7 -19.40 -12.75 10.66
C TYR A 7 -19.48 -14.15 11.30
N SER A 8 -20.61 -14.57 11.89
CA SER A 8 -20.71 -15.91 12.49
C SER A 8 -20.61 -17.10 11.51
N PHE A 9 -20.47 -16.87 10.20
CA PHE A 9 -20.57 -17.92 9.18
C PHE A 9 -19.40 -18.05 8.20
N LEU A 10 -18.31 -17.28 8.34
CA LEU A 10 -17.20 -17.33 7.39
C LEU A 10 -16.00 -18.09 7.98
N HIS A 11 -15.93 -19.39 7.70
CA HIS A 11 -14.74 -20.21 7.98
C HIS A 11 -13.66 -19.91 6.93
N LEU A 12 -12.80 -18.93 7.20
CA LEU A 12 -11.75 -18.50 6.28
C LEU A 12 -10.37 -18.87 6.82
N PRO A 13 -9.48 -19.46 5.99
CA PRO A 13 -8.14 -19.81 6.41
C PRO A 13 -7.33 -18.53 6.69
N HIS A 14 -6.88 -18.36 7.94
CA HIS A 14 -5.85 -17.39 8.31
C HIS A 14 -4.65 -17.50 7.35
N PHE A 15 -4.03 -16.37 7.05
CA PHE A 15 -2.86 -16.23 6.16
C PHE A 15 -1.77 -17.27 6.46
N LYS A 16 -1.83 -18.43 5.79
CA LYS A 16 -0.78 -19.46 5.77
C LYS A 16 -0.17 -19.59 4.38
N LYS A 17 0.14 -18.47 3.73
CA LYS A 17 0.91 -18.49 2.50
C LYS A 17 1.75 -17.23 2.34
N PHE A 18 2.95 -17.26 2.91
CA PHE A 18 4.03 -16.39 2.44
C PHE A 18 4.34 -16.79 0.99
N ARG A 19 4.09 -15.89 0.04
CA ARG A 19 4.66 -16.01 -1.30
C ARG A 19 6.00 -15.29 -1.32
N SER A 20 6.98 -15.90 -1.98
CA SER A 20 8.28 -15.30 -2.24
C SER A 20 8.09 -14.08 -3.13
N ALA A 21 8.45 -12.89 -2.63
CA ALA A 21 8.47 -11.69 -3.43
C ALA A 21 9.64 -11.78 -4.43
N ALA A 22 9.33 -11.55 -5.71
CA ALA A 22 10.22 -11.32 -6.86
C ALA A 22 10.48 -12.50 -7.82
N ASN A 23 9.80 -12.44 -8.97
CA ASN A 23 10.33 -12.81 -10.29
C ASN A 23 10.46 -11.51 -11.11
N ILE A 24 11.33 -10.59 -10.69
CA ILE A 24 11.66 -9.38 -11.45
C ILE A 24 13.18 -9.37 -11.67
N SER A 25 13.57 -9.20 -12.94
CA SER A 25 14.97 -9.14 -13.41
C SER A 25 15.74 -7.99 -12.73
N LEU A 26 17.03 -8.21 -12.51
CA LEU A 26 17.89 -7.47 -11.58
C LEU A 26 18.49 -6.17 -12.12
N ASP A 27 18.29 -5.87 -13.40
CA ASP A 27 19.24 -4.99 -14.10
C ASP A 27 18.96 -3.48 -14.07
N ASP A 28 17.83 -3.02 -13.51
CA ASP A 28 17.45 -1.58 -13.62
C ASP A 28 17.56 -0.74 -12.32
N ALA A 29 18.26 -1.22 -11.26
CA ALA A 29 18.28 -0.52 -9.96
C ALA A 29 19.64 -0.02 -9.46
N THR A 30 20.69 0.06 -10.29
CA THR A 30 22.01 0.49 -9.84
C THR A 30 22.38 1.91 -10.30
N SER A 31 22.01 2.94 -9.52
CA SER A 31 22.87 4.15 -9.43
C SER A 31 22.85 4.95 -8.11
N CYS A 32 22.18 4.48 -7.04
CA CYS A 32 22.04 5.30 -5.82
C CYS A 32 22.81 4.81 -4.57
N TYR A 33 23.57 3.72 -4.61
CA TYR A 33 24.28 3.22 -3.43
C TYR A 33 25.71 2.78 -3.74
N SER A 34 26.61 3.03 -2.76
CA SER A 34 28.03 2.69 -2.76
C SER A 34 28.33 1.32 -3.40
N LYS A 35 29.45 1.25 -4.12
CA LYS A 35 29.95 0.04 -4.80
C LYS A 35 30.38 -1.09 -3.83
N ASP A 36 30.40 -0.83 -2.53
CA ASP A 36 30.69 -1.86 -1.53
C ASP A 36 29.42 -2.67 -1.22
N THR A 37 29.43 -3.95 -1.57
CA THR A 37 28.39 -4.92 -1.21
C THR A 37 28.32 -5.04 0.31
N ARG A 38 27.34 -4.36 0.92
CA ARG A 38 27.01 -4.59 2.33
C ARG A 38 26.53 -6.03 2.50
N PRO A 39 27.03 -6.79 3.50
CA PRO A 39 26.61 -8.16 3.71
C PRO A 39 25.10 -8.22 3.95
N ALA A 40 24.42 -9.10 3.22
CA ALA A 40 23.00 -9.34 3.39
C ALA A 40 22.71 -9.90 4.78
N LEU A 41 21.56 -9.52 5.35
CA LEU A 41 21.12 -10.07 6.63
C LEU A 41 20.88 -11.58 6.48
N GLN A 42 21.47 -12.39 7.36
CA GLN A 42 21.10 -13.79 7.50
C GLN A 42 19.62 -13.85 7.91
N THR A 43 18.77 -14.29 6.98
CA THR A 43 17.35 -14.53 7.20
C THR A 43 17.08 -16.03 7.29
N PRO A 44 15.97 -16.45 7.93
CA PRO A 44 15.54 -17.86 7.93
C PRO A 44 15.36 -18.47 6.53
N HIS A 45 15.25 -17.61 5.51
CA HIS A 45 15.03 -17.98 4.12
C HIS A 45 16.31 -17.97 3.26
N SER A 46 17.49 -17.86 3.89
CA SER A 46 18.80 -17.93 3.21
C SER A 46 18.96 -16.94 2.04
N ASN A 47 18.17 -15.84 2.02
CA ASN A 47 18.18 -14.89 0.92
C ASN A 47 19.33 -13.89 1.10
N THR A 48 20.20 -13.80 0.09
CA THR A 48 21.39 -12.93 0.05
C THR A 48 21.11 -11.52 -0.50
N ARG A 49 19.85 -11.16 -0.77
CA ARG A 49 19.47 -9.78 -1.14
C ARG A 49 19.08 -8.98 0.10
N MET A 50 19.39 -7.67 0.10
CA MET A 50 18.85 -6.75 1.10
C MET A 50 17.32 -6.82 1.06
N GLN A 51 16.71 -7.25 2.16
CA GLN A 51 15.25 -7.24 2.29
C GLN A 51 14.82 -5.81 2.67
N PRO A 52 13.83 -5.23 2.00
CA PRO A 52 13.31 -3.92 2.38
C PRO A 52 12.74 -3.99 3.80
N LEU A 53 13.10 -3.01 4.62
CA LEU A 53 12.49 -2.81 5.94
C LEU A 53 11.17 -2.07 5.72
N ILE A 54 10.04 -2.76 5.89
CA ILE A 54 8.72 -2.13 5.86
C ILE A 54 8.45 -1.55 7.26
N TRP A 55 8.63 -0.24 7.42
CA TRP A 55 8.27 0.46 8.66
C TRP A 55 6.88 1.10 8.52
N LYS A 56 6.07 1.07 9.59
CA LYS A 56 4.77 1.75 9.66
C LYS A 56 4.97 3.26 9.78
N LEU A 57 5.25 3.91 8.66
CA LEU A 57 5.50 5.35 8.56
C LEU A 57 4.20 6.15 8.40
N ALA A 58 4.25 7.43 8.80
CA ALA A 58 3.18 8.40 8.59
C ALA A 58 1.78 7.92 9.03
N THR A 59 1.68 7.20 10.16
CA THR A 59 0.43 6.58 10.63
C THR A 59 -0.77 7.54 10.68
N SER A 60 -0.55 8.79 11.11
CA SER A 60 -1.60 9.83 11.13
C SER A 60 -2.16 10.14 9.73
N ARG A 61 -1.33 10.04 8.67
CA ARG A 61 -1.78 10.28 7.29
C ARG A 61 -2.61 9.12 6.73
N HIS A 62 -2.21 7.88 7.03
CA HIS A 62 -2.77 6.69 6.37
C HIS A 62 -3.81 5.93 7.21
N TYR A 63 -3.78 6.04 8.54
CA TYR A 63 -4.60 5.22 9.46
C TYR A 63 -5.54 6.05 10.35
N LYS A 64 -5.43 7.39 10.36
CA LYS A 64 -6.23 8.26 11.24
C LYS A 64 -7.75 8.05 11.11
N PHE A 65 -8.22 7.76 9.91
CA PHE A 65 -9.65 7.66 9.61
C PHE A 65 -10.25 6.27 9.89
N LEU A 66 -9.46 5.25 10.23
CA LEU A 66 -10.00 3.90 10.40
C LEU A 66 -11.06 3.82 11.51
N LYS A 67 -10.83 4.52 12.63
CA LYS A 67 -11.80 4.63 13.72
C LYS A 67 -13.11 5.29 13.32
N ASP A 68 -13.08 6.16 12.31
CA ASP A 68 -14.24 6.93 11.88
C ASP A 68 -15.16 6.05 10.99
N ILE A 69 -14.59 5.09 10.25
CA ILE A 69 -15.33 4.20 9.34
C ILE A 69 -16.45 3.45 10.05
N VAL A 70 -16.17 2.87 11.22
CA VAL A 70 -17.14 2.12 12.03
C VAL A 70 -18.40 2.93 12.36
N THR A 71 -18.29 4.26 12.40
CA THR A 71 -19.40 5.15 12.77
C THR A 71 -20.01 5.94 11.62
N LEU A 72 -19.24 6.15 10.54
CA LEU A 72 -19.63 7.05 9.44
C LEU A 72 -20.10 6.30 8.20
N ASP A 73 -19.70 5.04 8.05
CA ASP A 73 -20.06 4.24 6.90
C ASP A 73 -21.55 3.84 6.92
N VAL A 74 -22.07 3.49 5.75
CA VAL A 74 -23.47 3.09 5.53
C VAL A 74 -23.50 1.69 4.95
N SER A 75 -24.66 1.03 5.05
CA SER A 75 -24.86 -0.32 4.49
C SER A 75 -24.69 -0.33 2.96
N TRP A 76 -24.36 -1.48 2.39
CA TRP A 76 -24.15 -1.63 0.95
C TRP A 76 -25.38 -1.20 0.13
N GLU A 77 -26.57 -1.52 0.63
CA GLU A 77 -27.86 -1.26 0.00
C GLU A 77 -28.19 0.24 -0.04
N GLU A 78 -27.68 1.01 0.92
CA GLU A 78 -27.86 2.48 0.99
C GLU A 78 -26.85 3.26 0.14
N LYS A 79 -25.83 2.58 -0.41
CA LYS A 79 -24.80 3.24 -1.21
C LYS A 79 -25.30 3.57 -2.62
N MET A 80 -24.93 4.76 -3.09
CA MET A 80 -25.20 5.24 -4.44
C MET A 80 -24.44 4.40 -5.48
N PRO A 81 -25.07 4.01 -6.60
CA PRO A 81 -24.49 3.12 -7.61
C PRO A 81 -23.49 3.84 -8.53
N VAL A 82 -22.53 4.54 -7.94
CA VAL A 82 -21.53 5.39 -8.61
C VAL A 82 -20.16 5.12 -7.99
N ALA A 83 -19.10 5.20 -8.80
CA ALA A 83 -17.72 5.23 -8.33
C ALA A 83 -17.29 6.67 -8.04
N ILE A 84 -16.69 6.92 -6.87
CA ILE A 84 -16.13 8.24 -6.56
C ILE A 84 -14.60 8.24 -6.52
N TRP A 85 -14.00 9.31 -7.03
CA TRP A 85 -12.60 9.67 -6.78
C TRP A 85 -12.46 11.12 -6.35
N ARG A 86 -11.70 11.36 -5.27
CA ARG A 86 -11.25 12.69 -4.84
C ARG A 86 -9.79 12.64 -4.46
N GLY A 87 -8.95 13.37 -5.18
CA GLY A 87 -7.50 13.36 -4.94
C GLY A 87 -6.80 14.64 -5.38
N GLN A 88 -5.54 14.79 -5.01
CA GLN A 88 -4.69 15.86 -5.53
C GLN A 88 -4.01 15.40 -6.83
N LEU A 89 -3.47 16.33 -7.62
CA LEU A 89 -2.63 16.01 -8.79
C LEU A 89 -1.19 15.60 -8.37
N THR A 90 -1.08 14.65 -7.44
CA THR A 90 0.20 14.00 -7.06
C THR A 90 0.55 12.87 -8.03
N GLY A 91 1.81 12.43 -8.06
CA GLY A 91 2.29 11.43 -9.02
C GLY A 91 2.51 11.99 -10.43
N SER A 92 2.35 13.30 -10.63
CA SER A 92 2.44 13.93 -11.93
C SER A 92 3.83 14.40 -12.34
N ARG A 93 4.86 14.18 -11.50
CA ARG A 93 6.21 14.70 -11.75
C ARG A 93 6.80 14.14 -13.04
N ASP A 94 6.54 12.86 -13.30
CA ASP A 94 7.13 12.14 -14.42
C ASP A 94 6.33 12.34 -15.73
N PHE A 95 5.15 12.96 -15.64
CA PHE A 95 4.21 13.14 -16.75
C PHE A 95 4.00 14.61 -17.15
N TYR A 96 4.45 15.55 -16.30
CA TYR A 96 4.24 16.98 -16.52
C TYR A 96 5.45 17.63 -17.17
N ASP A 97 5.22 18.31 -18.30
CA ASP A 97 6.22 19.08 -19.02
C ASP A 97 5.70 20.50 -19.30
N LYS A 98 6.41 21.50 -18.78
CA LYS A 98 6.07 22.92 -18.93
C LYS A 98 6.10 23.41 -20.38
N ARG A 99 6.72 22.65 -21.29
CA ARG A 99 6.78 22.97 -22.73
C ARG A 99 5.50 22.57 -23.47
N LEU A 100 4.71 21.66 -22.90
CA LEU A 100 3.46 21.17 -23.49
C LEU A 100 2.27 22.02 -23.03
N GLY A 101 1.20 22.03 -23.82
CA GLY A 101 -0.04 22.69 -23.46
C GLY A 101 -0.76 22.00 -22.29
N ASP A 102 -1.70 22.70 -21.65
CA ASP A 102 -2.45 22.16 -20.50
C ASP A 102 -3.23 20.88 -20.83
N MET A 103 -3.81 20.82 -22.04
CA MET A 103 -4.54 19.65 -22.52
C MET A 103 -3.65 18.42 -22.67
N GLU A 104 -2.48 18.59 -23.28
CA GLU A 104 -1.53 17.50 -23.49
C GLU A 104 -0.96 17.02 -22.14
N ASN A 105 -0.62 17.96 -21.26
CA ASN A 105 -0.24 17.65 -19.88
C ASN A 105 -1.35 16.87 -19.14
N CYS A 106 -2.62 17.28 -19.27
CA CYS A 106 -3.72 16.58 -18.64
C CYS A 106 -3.85 15.13 -19.14
N ASN A 107 -3.75 14.93 -20.47
CA ASN A 107 -3.80 13.60 -21.08
C ASN A 107 -2.65 12.70 -20.62
N ASN A 108 -1.45 13.26 -20.44
CA ASN A 108 -0.28 12.51 -19.97
C ASN A 108 -0.37 12.10 -18.50
N MET A 109 -1.13 12.84 -17.69
CA MET A 109 -1.30 12.57 -16.26
C MET A 109 -2.55 11.71 -16.01
N PRO A 110 -2.43 10.44 -15.57
CA PRO A 110 -3.59 9.54 -15.43
C PRO A 110 -4.73 10.10 -14.57
N ARG A 111 -4.38 10.80 -13.47
CA ARG A 111 -5.35 11.45 -12.59
C ARG A 111 -6.08 12.64 -13.21
N CYS A 112 -5.43 13.39 -14.09
CA CYS A 112 -6.10 14.49 -14.80
C CYS A 112 -6.97 13.91 -15.91
N ARG A 113 -6.41 12.98 -16.70
CA ARG A 113 -7.11 12.29 -17.77
C ARG A 113 -8.44 11.68 -17.31
N VAL A 114 -8.46 10.89 -16.23
CA VAL A 114 -9.70 10.32 -15.69
C VAL A 114 -10.73 11.38 -15.29
N VAL A 115 -10.29 12.50 -14.70
CA VAL A 115 -11.19 13.58 -14.31
C VAL A 115 -11.76 14.31 -15.53
N TYR A 116 -10.92 14.49 -16.56
CA TYR A 116 -11.31 15.19 -17.78
C TYR A 116 -12.22 14.34 -18.66
N GLU A 117 -11.85 13.08 -18.93
CA GLU A 117 -12.57 12.18 -19.81
C GLU A 117 -13.93 11.74 -19.23
N LEU A 118 -14.03 11.62 -17.90
CA LEU A 118 -15.24 11.13 -17.22
C LEU A 118 -16.09 12.25 -16.59
N ASP A 119 -15.90 13.52 -16.97
CA ASP A 119 -16.65 14.66 -16.42
C ASP A 119 -18.17 14.52 -16.52
N ASN A 120 -18.64 13.93 -17.63
CA ASN A 120 -20.06 13.70 -17.92
C ASN A 120 -20.51 12.26 -17.63
N SER A 121 -19.67 11.44 -16.99
CA SER A 121 -20.03 10.05 -16.69
C SER A 121 -21.14 10.00 -15.64
N THR A 122 -22.16 9.19 -15.89
CA THR A 122 -23.20 8.91 -14.88
C THR A 122 -22.79 7.82 -13.90
N LEU A 123 -21.71 7.09 -14.20
CA LEU A 123 -21.20 5.98 -13.40
C LEU A 123 -20.00 6.39 -12.53
N VAL A 124 -19.29 7.45 -12.90
CA VAL A 124 -18.04 7.85 -12.24
C VAL A 124 -18.06 9.33 -11.91
N ASP A 125 -17.93 9.66 -10.63
CA ASP A 125 -17.70 11.01 -10.13
C ASP A 125 -16.23 11.16 -9.71
N ALA A 126 -15.38 11.60 -10.65
CA ALA A 126 -13.96 11.82 -10.40
C ALA A 126 -13.60 13.31 -10.47
N LYS A 127 -13.02 13.86 -9.40
CA LYS A 127 -12.57 15.26 -9.35
C LYS A 127 -11.26 15.44 -8.58
N LEU A 128 -10.46 16.41 -9.00
CA LEU A 128 -9.30 16.86 -8.24
C LEU A 128 -9.75 17.74 -7.06
N THR A 129 -8.93 17.77 -6.01
CA THR A 129 -9.05 18.73 -4.90
C THR A 129 -8.06 19.89 -5.04
N THR A 130 -7.04 19.72 -5.89
CA THR A 130 -6.10 20.77 -6.30
C THR A 130 -5.26 20.26 -7.47
N THR A 131 -4.96 21.13 -8.43
CA THR A 131 -4.00 20.87 -9.52
C THR A 131 -2.54 21.01 -9.07
N ARG A 132 -2.30 21.43 -7.82
CA ARG A 132 -0.97 21.79 -7.28
C ARG A 132 -0.25 22.84 -8.15
N ASN A 133 -1.01 23.78 -8.72
CA ASN A 133 -0.54 24.84 -9.60
C ASN A 133 0.16 24.33 -10.88
N ARG A 134 -0.15 23.10 -11.33
CA ARG A 134 0.38 22.55 -12.58
C ARG A 134 -0.53 22.76 -13.78
N LEU A 135 -1.82 22.88 -13.53
CA LEU A 135 -2.88 23.08 -14.52
C LEU A 135 -3.88 24.11 -13.98
N PRO A 136 -4.64 24.79 -14.86
CA PRO A 136 -5.79 25.59 -14.44
C PRO A 136 -6.85 24.70 -13.77
N ASN A 137 -7.71 25.29 -12.93
CA ASN A 137 -8.79 24.55 -12.26
C ASN A 137 -9.91 24.14 -13.23
N GLU A 138 -9.99 24.79 -14.39
CA GLU A 138 -10.92 24.50 -15.47
C GLU A 138 -10.11 24.39 -16.77
N LEU A 139 -10.45 23.40 -17.60
CA LEU A 139 -9.79 23.13 -18.87
C LEU A 139 -10.85 22.85 -19.92
N ASN A 140 -10.93 23.66 -20.98
CA ASN A 140 -11.94 23.52 -22.04
C ASN A 140 -13.38 23.40 -21.51
N ASN A 141 -13.77 24.26 -20.55
CA ASN A 141 -15.05 24.25 -19.83
C ASN A 141 -15.31 23.02 -18.93
N VAL A 142 -14.32 22.15 -18.75
CA VAL A 142 -14.39 21.04 -17.80
C VAL A 142 -13.79 21.51 -16.48
N SER A 143 -14.61 21.56 -15.42
CA SER A 143 -14.14 21.88 -14.07
C SER A 143 -13.38 20.69 -13.48
N LEU A 144 -12.06 20.80 -13.37
CA LEU A 144 -11.20 19.73 -12.88
C LEU A 144 -11.22 19.62 -11.35
N VAL A 145 -11.50 20.74 -10.66
CA VAL A 145 -11.29 20.86 -9.21
C VAL A 145 -12.60 21.10 -8.46
N VAL A 146 -12.78 20.39 -7.35
CA VAL A 146 -13.85 20.61 -6.37
C VAL A 146 -13.28 20.80 -4.97
N GLN A 147 -14.09 21.36 -4.07
CA GLN A 147 -13.72 21.43 -2.66
C GLN A 147 -13.53 20.03 -2.06
N LYS A 148 -12.70 19.96 -1.03
CA LYS A 148 -12.40 18.68 -0.35
C LYS A 148 -13.68 18.05 0.21
N THR A 149 -14.02 16.88 -0.31
CA THR A 149 -15.16 16.08 0.15
C THR A 149 -14.85 15.40 1.50
N PRO A 150 -15.71 15.55 2.52
CA PRO A 150 -15.57 14.84 3.78
C PRO A 150 -15.69 13.32 3.60
N ILE A 151 -14.98 12.53 4.42
CA ILE A 151 -15.00 11.07 4.33
C ILE A 151 -16.41 10.48 4.43
N LYS A 152 -17.28 11.03 5.30
CA LYS A 152 -18.69 10.62 5.42
C LYS A 152 -19.46 10.67 4.10
N GLN A 153 -19.14 11.62 3.22
CA GLN A 153 -19.76 11.71 1.90
C GLN A 153 -19.15 10.70 0.92
N LEU A 154 -17.83 10.48 0.98
CA LEU A 154 -17.16 9.46 0.15
C LEU A 154 -17.69 8.05 0.42
N LEU A 155 -18.03 7.74 1.68
CA LEU A 155 -18.55 6.43 2.11
C LEU A 155 -19.97 6.12 1.60
N ARG A 156 -20.66 7.10 0.99
CA ARG A 156 -22.00 6.88 0.41
C ARG A 156 -21.98 6.25 -0.98
N TYR A 157 -20.81 6.03 -1.58
CA TYR A 157 -20.68 5.51 -2.94
C TYR A 157 -20.41 4.00 -2.89
N LYS A 158 -21.00 3.23 -3.81
CA LYS A 158 -20.76 1.77 -3.89
C LYS A 158 -19.31 1.48 -4.18
N ALA A 159 -18.68 2.27 -5.04
CA ALA A 159 -17.29 2.12 -5.40
C ALA A 159 -16.46 3.35 -5.01
N ILE A 160 -15.23 3.11 -4.54
CA ILE A 160 -14.26 4.17 -4.27
C ILE A 160 -12.99 3.85 -5.07
N ILE A 161 -12.61 4.78 -5.93
CA ILE A 161 -11.40 4.63 -6.74
C ILE A 161 -10.19 5.02 -5.88
N MET A 162 -9.14 4.22 -5.91
CA MET A 162 -7.88 4.49 -5.23
C MET A 162 -6.74 4.53 -6.23
N LEU A 163 -6.14 5.71 -6.38
CA LEU A 163 -5.02 5.95 -7.29
C LEU A 163 -3.78 6.30 -6.49
N GLU A 164 -2.67 5.62 -6.78
CA GLU A 164 -1.35 5.94 -6.21
C GLU A 164 -0.85 7.30 -6.72
N GLY A 165 -0.05 7.96 -5.90
CA GLY A 165 0.45 9.32 -6.15
C GLY A 165 1.96 9.31 -6.28
N ASN A 166 2.62 10.03 -5.38
CA ASN A 166 4.07 9.86 -5.20
C ASN A 166 4.44 8.61 -4.37
N ASP A 167 3.41 7.95 -3.82
CA ASP A 167 3.47 6.84 -2.86
C ASP A 167 2.08 6.17 -2.85
N VAL A 168 1.85 5.18 -1.97
CA VAL A 168 0.55 4.55 -1.72
C VAL A 168 -0.57 5.58 -1.62
N ALA A 169 -1.75 5.24 -2.15
CA ALA A 169 -2.93 6.07 -2.02
C ALA A 169 -3.25 6.28 -0.52
N SER A 170 -3.22 7.54 -0.06
CA SER A 170 -3.40 7.84 1.38
C SER A 170 -4.75 7.38 1.92
N GLY A 171 -5.75 7.25 1.06
CA GLY A 171 -7.07 6.79 1.44
C GLY A 171 -7.32 5.29 1.41
N LEU A 172 -6.40 4.50 0.84
CA LEU A 172 -6.65 3.09 0.55
C LEU A 172 -7.14 2.29 1.77
N LYS A 173 -6.50 2.48 2.93
CA LYS A 173 -6.75 1.67 4.13
C LYS A 173 -8.16 1.86 4.66
N TRP A 174 -8.66 3.09 4.64
CA TRP A 174 -10.02 3.36 5.12
C TRP A 174 -11.09 2.97 4.09
N ALA A 175 -10.77 2.97 2.80
CA ALA A 175 -11.69 2.46 1.79
C ALA A 175 -11.76 0.93 1.79
N LEU A 176 -10.63 0.23 1.98
CA LEU A 176 -10.61 -1.22 2.17
C LEU A 176 -11.45 -1.63 3.40
N LEU A 177 -11.40 -0.85 4.48
CA LEU A 177 -12.20 -1.07 5.70
C LEU A 177 -13.68 -0.70 5.56
N SER A 178 -14.05 0.03 4.50
CA SER A 178 -15.44 0.41 4.27
C SER A 178 -16.22 -0.68 3.56
N GLN A 179 -17.55 -0.61 3.64
CA GLN A 179 -18.44 -1.46 2.87
C GLN A 179 -18.46 -1.12 1.37
N SER A 180 -17.78 -0.06 0.92
CA SER A 180 -17.62 0.24 -0.50
C SER A 180 -16.57 -0.68 -1.16
N VAL A 181 -16.77 -1.04 -2.42
CA VAL A 181 -15.77 -1.78 -3.19
C VAL A 181 -14.67 -0.84 -3.65
N VAL A 182 -13.40 -1.27 -3.51
CA VAL A 182 -12.26 -0.50 -4.01
C VAL A 182 -12.02 -0.82 -5.47
N LEU A 183 -11.89 0.22 -6.30
CA LEU A 183 -11.40 0.13 -7.68
C LEU A 183 -9.99 0.72 -7.73
N MET A 184 -8.99 -0.05 -8.15
CA MET A 184 -7.62 0.45 -8.23
C MET A 184 -6.77 -0.33 -9.23
N PRO A 185 -5.74 0.29 -9.82
CA PRO A 185 -4.68 -0.46 -10.49
C PRO A 185 -3.99 -1.44 -9.52
N VAL A 186 -3.26 -2.41 -10.08
CA VAL A 186 -2.42 -3.28 -9.27
C VAL A 186 -1.43 -2.43 -8.47
N PRO A 187 -1.39 -2.54 -7.13
CA PRO A 187 -0.53 -1.68 -6.31
C PRO A 187 0.94 -1.80 -6.69
N LYS A 188 1.63 -0.66 -6.84
CA LYS A 188 3.07 -0.61 -7.15
C LYS A 188 3.89 -0.30 -5.91
N HIS A 189 3.27 0.27 -4.89
CA HIS A 189 3.92 0.59 -3.62
C HIS A 189 3.45 -0.35 -2.50
N THR A 190 4.43 -0.81 -1.72
CA THR A 190 4.21 -1.62 -0.52
C THR A 190 4.39 -0.78 0.73
N SER A 191 3.43 -0.87 1.65
CA SER A 191 3.51 -0.31 2.99
C SER A 191 3.15 -1.36 4.05
N TRP A 192 2.94 -0.92 5.29
CA TRP A 192 2.50 -1.80 6.38
C TRP A 192 1.17 -2.52 6.11
N ALA A 193 0.38 -2.05 5.15
CA ALA A 193 -0.86 -2.72 4.75
C ALA A 193 -0.65 -3.90 3.77
N MET A 194 0.59 -4.16 3.35
CA MET A 194 1.00 -5.21 2.42
C MET A 194 0.14 -5.21 1.14
N GLU A 195 0.06 -4.06 0.48
CA GLU A 195 -0.76 -3.84 -0.71
C GLU A 195 -0.47 -4.84 -1.84
N GLU A 196 0.77 -5.32 -1.95
CA GLU A 196 1.21 -6.34 -2.89
C GLU A 196 0.55 -7.71 -2.66
N LEU A 197 -0.03 -7.94 -1.48
CA LEU A 197 -0.77 -9.16 -1.15
C LEU A 197 -2.27 -9.01 -1.39
N LEU A 198 -2.76 -7.81 -1.76
CA LEU A 198 -4.14 -7.63 -2.17
C LEU A 198 -4.36 -8.32 -3.52
N VAL A 199 -5.41 -9.14 -3.62
CA VAL A 199 -5.66 -9.97 -4.80
C VAL A 199 -6.84 -9.38 -5.59
N PRO A 200 -6.68 -9.15 -6.91
CA PRO A 200 -7.76 -8.73 -7.79
C PRO A 200 -8.98 -9.65 -7.69
N TYR A 201 -10.18 -9.05 -7.70
CA TYR A 201 -11.48 -9.73 -7.53
C TYR A 201 -11.64 -10.54 -6.24
N VAL A 202 -10.72 -10.36 -5.27
CA VAL A 202 -10.86 -10.87 -3.91
C VAL A 202 -10.93 -9.71 -2.94
N HIS A 203 -9.99 -8.76 -3.01
CA HIS A 203 -9.94 -7.59 -2.11
C HIS A 203 -10.26 -6.26 -2.80
N TYR A 204 -10.27 -6.22 -4.14
CA TYR A 204 -10.59 -5.02 -4.93
C TYR A 204 -10.95 -5.41 -6.36
N VAL A 205 -11.58 -4.50 -7.10
CA VAL A 205 -11.79 -4.63 -8.55
C VAL A 205 -10.61 -3.96 -9.27
N PRO A 206 -9.84 -4.70 -10.09
CA PRO A 206 -8.65 -4.15 -10.75
C PRO A 206 -9.03 -3.16 -11.85
N LEU A 207 -8.23 -2.10 -11.96
CA LEU A 207 -8.23 -1.18 -13.10
C LEU A 207 -6.94 -1.38 -13.92
N LYS A 208 -6.98 -1.02 -15.19
CA LYS A 208 -5.77 -0.86 -16.00
C LYS A 208 -4.92 0.30 -15.47
N ASP A 209 -3.61 0.22 -15.69
CA ASP A 209 -2.67 1.28 -15.33
C ASP A 209 -2.97 2.63 -16.01
N ASP A 210 -3.54 2.59 -17.21
CA ASP A 210 -3.98 3.77 -17.95
C ASP A 210 -5.38 4.26 -17.56
N LEU A 211 -6.10 3.52 -16.70
CA LEU A 211 -7.44 3.84 -16.22
C LEU A 211 -8.50 3.91 -17.34
N SER A 212 -8.23 3.33 -18.52
CA SER A 212 -9.15 3.31 -19.66
C SER A 212 -10.39 2.45 -19.43
N ASP A 213 -10.42 1.63 -18.38
CA ASP A 213 -11.50 0.70 -18.05
C ASP A 213 -12.30 1.08 -16.80
N VAL A 214 -12.11 2.27 -16.23
CA VAL A 214 -12.80 2.69 -14.98
C VAL A 214 -14.32 2.57 -15.09
N GLU A 215 -14.90 3.09 -16.17
CA GLU A 215 -16.36 3.05 -16.37
C GLU A 215 -16.85 1.61 -16.60
N GLN A 216 -16.10 0.82 -17.38
CA GLN A 216 -16.40 -0.60 -17.60
C GLN A 216 -16.38 -1.40 -16.29
N GLN A 217 -15.38 -1.19 -15.43
CA GLN A 217 -15.27 -1.88 -14.14
C GLN A 217 -16.34 -1.42 -13.16
N MET A 218 -16.74 -0.15 -13.22
CA MET A 218 -17.90 0.31 -12.44
C MET A 218 -19.21 -0.32 -12.93
N GLN A 219 -19.41 -0.45 -14.25
CA GLN A 219 -20.57 -1.18 -14.77
C GLN A 219 -20.55 -2.64 -14.33
N TRP A 220 -19.39 -3.30 -14.36
CA TRP A 220 -19.23 -4.65 -13.86
C TRP A 220 -19.64 -4.80 -12.39
N VAL A 221 -19.33 -3.80 -11.54
CA VAL A 221 -19.77 -3.78 -10.12
C VAL A 221 -21.28 -3.78 -10.01
N LEU A 222 -21.99 -3.03 -10.86
CA LEU A 222 -23.45 -2.99 -10.86
C LEU A 222 -24.07 -4.28 -11.39
N ASP A 223 -23.49 -4.85 -12.44
CA ASP A 223 -23.96 -6.10 -13.05
C ASP A 223 -23.69 -7.34 -12.17
N ASN A 224 -22.75 -7.23 -11.22
CA ASN A 224 -22.29 -8.32 -10.36
C ASN A 224 -22.37 -7.96 -8.87
N GLU A 225 -23.47 -7.33 -8.47
CA GLU A 225 -23.63 -6.71 -7.15
C GLU A 225 -23.27 -7.63 -5.97
N ASP A 226 -23.78 -8.87 -5.96
CA ASP A 226 -23.47 -9.86 -4.91
C ASP A 226 -21.97 -10.19 -4.82
N THR A 227 -21.30 -10.23 -5.98
CA THR A 227 -19.86 -10.52 -6.04
C THR A 227 -19.06 -9.30 -5.59
N ALA A 228 -19.45 -8.10 -6.03
CA ALA A 228 -18.81 -6.85 -5.62
C ALA A 228 -18.94 -6.62 -4.10
N TRP A 229 -20.09 -6.94 -3.52
CA TRP A 229 -20.28 -6.87 -2.07
C TRP A 229 -19.39 -7.87 -1.32
N LYS A 230 -19.26 -9.12 -1.81
CA LYS A 230 -18.31 -10.08 -1.23
C LYS A 230 -16.86 -9.59 -1.31
N ILE A 231 -16.48 -8.89 -2.37
CA ILE A 231 -15.15 -8.29 -2.50
C ILE A 231 -14.94 -7.21 -1.43
N SER A 232 -15.91 -6.33 -1.19
CA SER A 232 -15.78 -5.31 -0.12
C SER A 232 -15.76 -5.94 1.28
N GLN A 233 -16.49 -7.02 1.52
CA GLN A 233 -16.40 -7.78 2.78
C GLN A 233 -14.99 -8.36 2.99
N ARG A 234 -14.38 -8.90 1.94
CA ARG A 234 -13.02 -9.47 1.99
C ARG A 234 -11.96 -8.40 2.21
N SER A 235 -12.11 -7.21 1.60
CA SER A 235 -11.23 -6.08 1.89
C SER A 235 -11.39 -5.56 3.31
N THR A 236 -12.62 -5.55 3.82
CA THR A 236 -12.93 -5.12 5.18
C THR A 236 -12.25 -6.06 6.18
N LEU A 237 -12.41 -7.37 5.98
CA LEU A 237 -11.78 -8.38 6.82
C LEU A 237 -10.25 -8.27 6.82
N TRP A 238 -9.63 -8.01 5.67
CA TRP A 238 -8.19 -7.76 5.59
C TRP A 238 -7.74 -6.65 6.56
N MET A 239 -8.47 -5.53 6.57
CA MET A 239 -8.17 -4.41 7.45
C MET A 239 -8.54 -4.68 8.91
N GLU A 240 -9.61 -5.43 9.16
CA GLU A 240 -10.00 -5.88 10.50
C GLU A 240 -8.93 -6.79 11.11
N ASP A 241 -8.46 -7.79 10.37
CA ASP A 241 -7.40 -8.69 10.80
C ASP A 241 -6.11 -7.91 11.10
N LEU A 242 -5.73 -7.01 10.19
CA LEU A 242 -4.49 -6.25 10.30
C LEU A 242 -4.50 -5.23 11.46
N CYS A 243 -5.64 -4.58 11.72
CA CYS A 243 -5.69 -3.41 12.62
C CYS A 243 -6.44 -3.64 13.92
N TYR A 244 -7.34 -4.63 13.97
CA TYR A 244 -8.32 -4.77 15.06
C TYR A 244 -8.41 -6.18 15.63
N HIS A 245 -7.76 -7.18 15.01
CA HIS A 245 -7.65 -8.52 15.60
C HIS A 245 -6.98 -8.45 16.99
N PRO A 246 -7.39 -9.27 17.97
CA PRO A 246 -6.76 -9.30 19.29
C PRO A 246 -5.24 -9.51 19.24
N ASP A 247 -4.74 -10.25 18.25
CA ASP A 247 -3.32 -10.49 18.05
C ASP A 247 -2.60 -9.36 17.30
N ALA A 248 -3.30 -8.43 16.65
CA ALA A 248 -2.70 -7.41 15.78
C ALA A 248 -1.65 -6.53 16.51
N VAL A 249 -1.91 -6.19 17.79
CA VAL A 249 -0.95 -5.41 18.60
C VAL A 249 0.31 -6.22 18.89
N LYS A 250 0.15 -7.51 19.17
CA LYS A 250 1.26 -8.43 19.42
C LYS A 250 2.07 -8.65 18.15
N ASP A 251 1.41 -8.86 17.02
CA ASP A 251 2.05 -9.01 15.71
C ASP A 251 2.82 -7.74 15.34
N ASP A 252 2.22 -6.56 15.49
CA ASP A 252 2.89 -5.26 15.28
C ASP A 252 4.14 -5.12 16.17
N THR A 253 4.10 -5.64 17.40
CA THR A 253 5.22 -5.59 18.34
C THR A 253 6.34 -6.56 17.90
N LEU A 254 6.00 -7.81 17.58
CA LEU A 254 6.96 -8.81 17.12
C LEU A 254 7.66 -8.38 15.82
N VAL A 255 6.93 -7.81 14.87
CA VAL A 255 7.52 -7.30 13.63
C VAL A 255 8.48 -6.14 13.91
N LYS A 256 8.13 -5.20 14.79
CA LYS A 256 9.03 -4.10 15.19
C LYS A 256 10.29 -4.60 15.90
N GLU A 257 10.15 -5.54 16.84
CA GLU A 257 11.27 -6.15 17.55
C GLU A 257 12.22 -6.85 16.57
N GLU A 258 11.67 -7.65 15.65
CA GLU A 258 12.46 -8.34 14.63
C GLU A 258 13.16 -7.34 13.68
N LEU A 259 12.48 -6.25 13.33
CA LEU A 259 13.04 -5.19 12.52
C LEU A 259 14.23 -4.50 13.21
N LEU A 260 14.07 -4.14 14.49
CA LEU A 260 15.13 -3.53 15.30
C LEU A 260 16.30 -4.49 15.52
N ARG A 261 16.01 -5.77 15.81
CA ARG A 261 17.02 -6.82 15.95
C ARG A 261 17.85 -6.97 14.69
N ARG A 262 17.20 -7.00 13.52
CA ARG A 262 17.85 -7.05 12.20
C ARG A 262 18.68 -5.80 11.94
N TYR A 263 18.11 -4.61 12.19
CA TYR A 263 18.80 -3.35 12.00
C TYR A 263 20.06 -3.24 12.87
N ALA A 264 19.96 -3.61 14.15
CA ALA A 264 21.08 -3.59 15.09
C ALA A 264 22.25 -4.51 14.65
N LYS A 265 21.97 -5.62 13.95
CA LYS A 265 23.02 -6.51 13.41
C LYS A 265 23.94 -5.80 12.41
N HIS A 266 23.52 -4.71 11.77
CA HIS A 266 24.38 -3.93 10.88
C HIS A 266 25.46 -3.11 11.60
N PHE A 267 25.33 -2.88 12.92
CA PHE A 267 26.23 -2.04 13.70
C PHE A 267 27.02 -2.82 14.75
N ARG A 268 26.76 -4.12 14.90
CA ARG A 268 27.59 -4.98 15.74
C ARG A 268 28.87 -5.27 14.98
N ILE A 269 29.97 -4.66 15.42
CA ILE A 269 31.32 -5.05 15.04
C ILE A 269 31.45 -6.52 15.44
N ILE A 270 31.87 -7.36 14.51
CA ILE A 270 32.34 -8.71 14.84
C ILE A 270 33.63 -8.43 15.63
N GLU A 271 33.58 -8.53 16.95
CA GLU A 271 34.82 -8.66 17.71
C GLU A 271 35.39 -10.01 17.29
N ASP A 272 36.44 -9.97 16.48
CA ASP A 272 37.22 -11.16 16.15
C ASP A 272 37.65 -11.78 17.48
N GLU A 273 37.16 -12.98 17.76
CA GLU A 273 37.76 -13.87 18.74
C GLU A 273 39.18 -14.18 18.24
N THR A 274 40.15 -13.33 18.59
CA THR A 274 41.56 -13.63 18.40
C THR A 274 41.93 -14.77 19.33
N GLU A 275 41.83 -15.98 18.77
CA GLU A 275 42.63 -17.18 19.03
C GLU A 275 43.37 -17.23 20.36
N GLU A 276 42.77 -17.88 21.35
CA GLU A 276 43.49 -18.73 22.30
C GLU A 276 44.12 -19.90 21.53
N ALA A 277 45.26 -19.67 20.88
CA ALA A 277 46.06 -20.74 20.29
C ALA A 277 47.55 -20.45 20.37
N THR A 278 48.11 -20.41 21.59
CA THR A 278 49.54 -20.68 21.79
C THR A 278 49.74 -21.74 22.87
N GLY A 279 49.33 -22.97 22.52
CA GLY A 279 49.98 -24.16 23.07
C GLY A 279 51.29 -24.41 22.31
N SER A 280 52.43 -24.10 22.93
CA SER A 280 53.70 -24.75 22.61
C SER A 280 54.38 -25.15 23.90
N THR A 281 54.26 -26.44 24.22
CA THR A 281 55.04 -27.15 25.21
C THR A 281 56.46 -27.25 24.68
N THR A 282 57.44 -26.68 25.37
CA THR A 282 58.83 -27.14 25.24
C THR A 282 59.51 -27.08 26.60
N GLU A 283 59.90 -28.26 27.07
CA GLU A 283 60.66 -28.52 28.28
C GLU A 283 61.92 -27.65 28.36
N ILE A 284 62.19 -27.04 29.53
CA ILE A 284 63.55 -26.67 29.92
C ILE A 284 63.88 -27.35 31.24
N LYS A 285 64.83 -28.27 31.13
CA LYS A 285 65.45 -29.11 32.15
C LYS A 285 65.95 -28.29 33.35
N LYS A 286 65.63 -28.78 34.55
CA LYS A 286 66.41 -28.50 35.77
C LYS A 286 67.87 -28.90 35.54
N LYS A 287 68.81 -27.96 35.73
CA LYS A 287 70.19 -28.28 36.11
C LYS A 287 70.56 -27.48 37.35
N LYS A 288 70.75 -28.23 38.44
CA LYS A 288 71.36 -27.84 39.71
C LYS A 288 72.86 -27.58 39.51
N THR A 289 73.49 -27.05 40.56
CA THR A 289 74.94 -26.82 40.83
C THR A 289 75.49 -25.53 40.20
N MET A 290 76.13 -24.61 40.93
CA MET A 290 76.91 -24.70 42.17
C MET A 290 76.72 -23.44 43.03
#